data_AF-A0A2V5M0X6-F1
#
_entry.id   AF-A0A2V5M0X6-F1
#
_cell.length_a   1.000
_cell.length_b   1.000
_cell.length_c   1.000
_cell.angle_alpha   90.00
_cell.angle_beta   90.00
_cell.angle_gamma   90.00
#
_symmetry.space_group_name_H-M   'P 1'
#
loop_
_entity.id
_entity.type
_entity.pdbx_description
1 polymer ?
#
loop_
_entity_poly.entity_id
_entity_poly.type
_entity_poly.pdbx_seq_one_letter_code
_entity_poly.pdbx_strand_id
1 'polypeptide(L)'
;MLEDMIERVSFGGLPNCYRIANGAVEAIVSTDIGPRILRYAFLGGENLLAELSHLTIPTSLGDWKPWGGHRLWVAPEHMPESYAPDNVPIRFELLGDSAIQLDQPVDVAGYEKRIRLELAPEGSNLSVHHRVTNGRASTVEIAPWGITAVNGP
;
A
#
# COMPACT_ATOMS: atom_id res chain seq x y z
N MET A 1 -24.61 8.54 15.49
CA MET A 1 -24.16 8.15 14.14
C MET A 1 -22.66 8.03 14.25
N LEU A 2 -22.08 6.88 13.92
CA LEU A 2 -20.61 6.79 13.79
C LEU A 2 -20.25 7.66 12.58
N GLU A 3 -19.25 8.53 12.73
CA GLU A 3 -18.71 9.29 11.59
C GLU A 3 -17.99 8.32 10.65
N ASP A 4 -18.08 8.55 9.34
CA ASP A 4 -17.34 7.76 8.35
C ASP A 4 -15.85 7.91 8.63
N MET A 5 -15.16 6.79 8.90
CA MET A 5 -13.73 6.82 9.23
C MET A 5 -12.86 7.04 7.99
N ILE A 6 -13.44 6.95 6.78
CA ILE A 6 -12.74 7.04 5.50
C ILE A 6 -13.15 8.30 4.76
N GLU A 7 -12.16 9.09 4.36
CA GLU A 7 -12.35 10.27 3.51
C GLU A 7 -11.32 10.33 2.37
N ARG A 8 -11.68 11.01 1.29
CA ARG A 8 -10.76 11.26 0.18
C ARG A 8 -9.88 12.46 0.49
N VAL A 9 -8.57 12.30 0.27
CA VAL A 9 -7.56 13.33 0.49
C VAL A 9 -6.57 13.36 -0.66
N SER A 10 -5.73 14.39 -0.69
CA SER A 10 -4.49 14.39 -1.46
C SER A 10 -3.30 14.25 -0.52
N PHE A 11 -2.28 13.48 -0.90
CA PHE A 11 -1.11 13.26 -0.05
C PHE A 11 0.15 13.02 -0.90
N GLY A 12 1.28 13.63 -0.54
CA GLY A 12 2.56 13.39 -1.23
C GLY A 12 2.55 13.69 -2.74
N GLY A 13 1.74 14.67 -3.18
CA GLY A 13 1.57 15.00 -4.60
C GLY A 13 0.61 14.08 -5.38
N LEU A 14 0.00 13.10 -4.72
CA LEU A 14 -0.99 12.19 -5.32
C LEU A 14 -2.42 12.68 -5.02
N PRO A 15 -3.22 13.02 -6.04
CA PRO A 15 -4.56 13.59 -5.84
C PRO A 15 -5.63 12.57 -5.42
N ASN A 16 -5.42 11.27 -5.65
CA ASN A 16 -6.39 10.23 -5.36
C ASN A 16 -5.89 9.34 -4.23
N CYS A 17 -6.04 9.83 -3.00
CA CYS A 17 -5.73 9.12 -1.77
C CYS A 17 -6.96 8.97 -0.87
N TYR A 18 -6.90 7.99 0.02
CA TYR A 18 -7.90 7.74 1.04
C TYR A 18 -7.23 7.75 2.41
N ARG A 19 -7.78 8.56 3.31
CA ARG A 19 -7.40 8.61 4.71
C ARG A 19 -8.41 7.80 5.51
N ILE A 20 -7.92 6.93 6.39
CA ILE A 20 -8.73 6.18 7.34
C ILE A 20 -8.31 6.53 8.77
N ALA A 21 -9.24 6.93 9.65
CA ALA A 21 -8.94 7.43 11.00
C ALA A 21 -10.00 7.09 12.06
N ASN A 22 -9.58 6.84 13.31
CA ASN A 22 -10.46 6.41 14.42
C ASN A 22 -10.33 7.25 15.72
N GLY A 23 -9.97 8.54 15.59
CA GLY A 23 -9.75 9.42 16.74
C GLY A 23 -8.39 9.25 17.44
N ALA A 24 -7.68 8.14 17.22
CA ALA A 24 -6.34 7.91 17.79
C ALA A 24 -5.24 7.93 16.73
N VAL A 25 -5.44 7.19 15.63
CA VAL A 25 -4.47 7.09 14.53
C VAL A 25 -5.14 7.36 13.19
N GLU A 26 -4.31 7.59 12.18
CA GLU A 26 -4.68 7.66 10.78
C GLU A 26 -3.74 6.80 9.93
N ALA A 27 -4.27 6.28 8.82
CA ALA A 27 -3.48 5.76 7.72
C ALA A 27 -3.88 6.41 6.40
N ILE A 28 -2.95 6.54 5.46
CA ILE A 28 -3.24 7.04 4.11
C ILE A 28 -2.76 6.03 3.08
N VAL A 29 -3.63 5.74 2.13
CA VAL A 29 -3.36 4.90 0.95
C VAL A 29 -3.64 5.68 -0.33
N SER A 30 -3.05 5.27 -1.45
CA SER A 30 -3.31 5.86 -2.76
C SER A 30 -3.98 4.87 -3.70
N THR A 31 -4.74 5.41 -4.65
CA THR A 31 -5.26 4.68 -5.81
C THR A 31 -4.58 5.10 -7.12
N ASP A 32 -3.72 6.12 -7.09
CA ASP A 32 -2.91 6.54 -8.24
C ASP A 32 -1.72 5.60 -8.49
N ILE A 33 -1.23 4.98 -7.43
CA ILE A 33 -0.13 4.01 -7.42
C ILE A 33 -0.42 2.92 -6.38
N GLY A 34 0.21 1.76 -6.52
CA GLY A 34 0.31 0.76 -5.45
C GLY A 34 -0.03 -0.68 -5.85
N PRO A 35 -0.41 -1.52 -4.87
CA PRO A 35 -0.91 -1.15 -3.53
C PRO A 35 0.19 -0.70 -2.55
N ARG A 36 -0.06 0.40 -1.82
CA ARG A 36 0.86 0.98 -0.81
C ARG A 36 0.10 1.56 0.39
N ILE A 37 0.74 1.56 1.56
CA ILE A 37 0.38 2.44 2.67
C ILE A 37 1.43 3.54 2.74
N LEU A 38 0.99 4.77 2.50
CA LEU A 38 1.83 5.95 2.41
C LEU A 38 2.15 6.53 3.78
N ARG A 39 1.16 6.50 4.66
CA ARG A 39 1.25 7.08 6.00
C ARG A 39 0.57 6.19 7.02
N TYR A 40 1.17 6.14 8.21
CA TYR A 40 0.52 5.69 9.43
C TYR A 40 1.05 6.54 10.59
N ALA A 41 0.16 7.19 11.33
CA ALA A 41 0.51 8.19 12.34
C ALA A 41 -0.53 8.26 13.45
N PHE A 42 -0.13 8.72 14.64
CA PHE A 42 -1.09 9.29 15.59
C PHE A 42 -1.73 10.54 14.97
N LEU A 43 -2.98 10.85 15.33
CA LEU A 43 -3.64 12.05 14.83
C LEU A 43 -2.83 13.31 15.16
N GLY A 44 -2.56 14.13 14.14
CA GLY A 44 -1.72 15.32 14.26
C GLY A 44 -0.23 15.06 14.48
N GLY A 45 0.19 13.79 14.55
CA GLY A 45 1.58 13.39 14.72
C GLY A 45 2.36 13.27 13.41
N GLU A 46 3.63 12.92 13.54
CA GLU A 46 4.50 12.63 12.39
C GLU A 46 4.18 11.27 11.76
N ASN A 47 4.54 11.12 10.48
CA ASN A 47 4.43 9.83 9.82
C ASN A 47 5.47 8.85 10.39
N LEU A 48 5.02 7.69 10.85
CA LEU A 48 5.92 6.62 11.31
C LEU A 48 6.58 5.89 10.13
N LEU A 49 5.95 5.93 8.96
CA LEU A 49 6.42 5.30 7.74
C LEU A 49 7.46 6.19 7.03
N ALA A 50 8.44 5.56 6.39
CA ALA A 50 9.46 6.26 5.64
C ALA A 50 8.88 6.92 4.37
N GLU A 51 9.06 8.24 4.23
CA GLU A 51 8.63 9.01 3.06
C GLU A 51 9.80 9.28 2.11
N LEU A 52 10.05 8.34 1.20
CA LEU A 52 11.20 8.37 0.30
C LEU A 52 10.83 8.69 -1.15
N SER A 53 9.63 9.19 -1.42
CA SER A 53 9.09 9.45 -2.77
C SER A 53 9.90 10.45 -3.61
N HIS A 54 10.82 11.20 -2.99
CA HIS A 54 11.79 12.06 -3.66
C HIS A 54 12.87 11.26 -4.42
N LEU A 55 13.06 9.99 -4.09
CA LEU A 55 13.98 9.09 -4.80
C LEU A 55 13.29 8.47 -6.02
N THR A 56 14.06 8.32 -7.09
CA THR A 56 13.66 7.52 -8.26
C THR A 56 14.82 6.59 -8.58
N ILE A 57 14.53 5.30 -8.65
CA ILE A 57 15.53 4.25 -8.87
C ILE A 57 15.23 3.61 -10.22
N PRO A 58 16.07 3.86 -11.25
CA PRO A 58 15.90 3.23 -12.55
C PRO A 58 16.10 1.72 -12.45
N THR A 59 15.21 0.95 -13.07
CA THR A 59 15.36 -0.51 -13.21
C THR A 59 15.16 -0.92 -14.66
N SER A 60 15.52 -2.15 -15.02
CA SER A 60 15.22 -2.69 -16.35
C SER A 60 13.71 -2.85 -16.62
N LEU A 61 12.86 -2.71 -15.60
CA LEU A 61 11.40 -2.80 -15.69
C LEU A 61 10.72 -1.42 -15.73
N GLY A 62 11.51 -0.34 -15.71
CA GLY A 62 11.06 1.04 -15.58
C GLY A 62 11.48 1.66 -14.25
N ASP A 63 11.16 2.94 -14.08
CA ASP A 63 11.48 3.65 -12.85
C ASP A 63 10.69 3.08 -11.67
N TRP A 64 11.40 2.74 -10.61
CA TRP A 64 10.82 2.40 -9.33
C TRP A 64 10.90 3.60 -8.38
N LYS A 65 9.83 3.81 -7.61
CA LYS A 65 9.78 4.84 -6.57
C LYS A 65 9.38 4.21 -5.23
N PRO A 66 10.10 4.51 -4.13
CA PRO A 66 9.73 4.06 -2.79
C PRO A 66 8.59 4.93 -2.24
N TRP A 67 7.40 4.77 -2.82
CA TRP A 67 6.17 5.39 -2.31
C TRP A 67 5.79 4.81 -0.95
N GLY A 68 5.71 5.69 0.04
CA GLY A 68 5.31 5.30 1.39
C GLY A 68 6.26 4.33 2.07
N GLY A 69 5.86 3.87 3.26
CA GLY A 69 6.64 2.91 4.02
C GLY A 69 6.16 1.46 3.89
N HIS A 70 4.88 1.20 3.58
CA HIS A 70 4.40 -0.18 3.50
C HIS A 70 4.05 -0.62 2.08
N ARG A 71 4.50 -1.80 1.68
CA ARG A 71 4.23 -2.39 0.35
C ARG A 71 4.19 -3.92 0.39
N LEU A 72 3.72 -4.51 -0.71
CA LEU A 72 3.69 -5.96 -0.92
C LEU A 72 4.64 -6.39 -2.04
N TRP A 73 5.59 -7.25 -1.70
CA TRP A 73 6.52 -7.92 -2.60
C TRP A 73 6.21 -9.41 -2.74
N VAL A 74 6.89 -10.01 -3.71
CA VAL A 74 6.92 -11.46 -3.92
C VAL A 74 8.34 -11.93 -3.65
N ALA A 75 8.47 -12.93 -2.77
CA ALA A 75 9.72 -13.61 -2.45
C ALA A 75 9.85 -14.92 -3.26
N PRO A 76 11.07 -15.44 -3.51
CA PRO A 76 12.36 -14.89 -3.07
C PRO A 76 12.70 -13.54 -3.72
N GLU A 77 13.67 -12.80 -3.20
CA GLU A 77 14.05 -11.52 -3.79
C GLU A 77 14.74 -11.71 -5.14
N HIS A 78 14.07 -11.38 -6.24
CA HIS A 78 14.64 -11.48 -7.58
C HIS A 78 13.90 -10.62 -8.61
N MET A 79 14.55 -10.38 -9.75
CA MET A 79 13.97 -9.75 -10.92
C MET A 79 13.29 -10.79 -11.82
N PRO A 80 12.10 -10.52 -12.39
CA PRO A 80 11.28 -9.31 -12.19
C PRO A 80 10.36 -9.32 -10.95
N GLU A 81 10.19 -10.44 -10.26
CA GLU A 81 9.10 -10.72 -9.32
C GLU A 81 9.00 -9.72 -8.15
N SER A 82 10.13 -9.41 -7.51
CA SER A 82 10.16 -8.50 -6.35
C SER A 82 10.18 -7.03 -6.78
N TYR A 83 10.67 -6.75 -7.98
CA TYR A 83 10.98 -5.40 -8.44
C TYR A 83 10.00 -4.88 -9.48
N ALA A 84 8.97 -5.64 -9.84
CA ALA A 84 7.86 -5.18 -10.67
C ALA A 84 7.32 -3.85 -10.12
N PRO A 85 7.36 -2.77 -10.92
CA PRO A 85 6.90 -1.46 -10.46
C PRO A 85 5.41 -1.47 -10.13
N ASP A 86 5.03 -0.70 -9.12
CA ASP A 86 3.66 -0.48 -8.66
C ASP A 86 3.27 1.01 -8.83
N ASN A 87 3.75 1.63 -9.91
CA ASN A 87 3.60 3.05 -10.24
C ASN A 87 2.39 3.33 -11.15
N VAL A 88 1.36 2.47 -11.10
CA VAL A 88 0.18 2.56 -11.96
C VAL A 88 -1.09 2.69 -11.13
N PRO A 89 -2.16 3.30 -11.66
CA PRO A 89 -3.44 3.35 -10.99
C PRO A 89 -3.97 1.95 -10.67
N ILE A 90 -4.61 1.83 -9.51
CA ILE A 90 -5.13 0.56 -9.00
C ILE A 90 -6.63 0.62 -8.79
N ARG A 91 -7.27 -0.55 -8.74
CA ARG A 91 -8.67 -0.66 -8.32
C ARG A 91 -8.74 -0.64 -6.79
N PHE A 92 -9.87 -0.18 -6.27
CA PHE A 92 -10.13 -0.21 -4.84
C PHE A 92 -11.60 -0.44 -4.55
N GLU A 93 -11.88 -0.86 -3.34
CA GLU A 93 -13.23 -1.05 -2.80
C GLU A 93 -13.25 -0.58 -1.35
N LEU A 94 -14.21 0.26 -0.98
CA LEU A 94 -14.51 0.59 0.41
C LEU A 94 -15.37 -0.53 1.00
N LEU A 95 -14.93 -1.10 2.11
CA LEU A 95 -15.56 -2.25 2.76
C LEU A 95 -16.19 -1.79 4.07
N GLY A 96 -17.36 -1.15 3.96
CA GLY A 96 -17.96 -0.39 5.06
C GLY A 96 -17.13 0.85 5.38
N ASP A 97 -17.23 1.32 6.62
CA ASP A 97 -16.72 2.65 6.98
C ASP A 97 -15.28 2.59 7.51
N SER A 98 -14.75 1.40 7.80
CA SER A 98 -13.46 1.20 8.49
C SER A 98 -12.47 0.31 7.73
N ALA A 99 -12.75 -0.06 6.48
CA ALA A 99 -11.83 -0.87 5.68
C ALA A 99 -11.79 -0.45 4.21
N ILE A 100 -10.62 -0.62 3.61
CA ILE A 100 -10.37 -0.39 2.17
C ILE A 100 -9.54 -1.53 1.60
N GLN A 101 -9.96 -2.06 0.46
CA GLN A 101 -9.19 -3.02 -0.33
C GLN A 101 -8.57 -2.32 -1.53
N LEU A 102 -7.29 -2.63 -1.80
CA LEU A 102 -6.49 -2.11 -2.89
C LEU A 102 -6.02 -3.27 -3.75
N ASP A 103 -6.26 -3.17 -5.06
CA ASP A 103 -6.05 -4.23 -6.04
C ASP A 103 -5.22 -3.71 -7.22
N GLN A 104 -3.93 -4.05 -7.30
CA GLN A 104 -3.19 -3.77 -8.54
C GLN A 104 -3.68 -4.68 -9.67
N PRO A 105 -3.59 -4.23 -10.93
CA PRO A 105 -3.65 -5.14 -12.07
C PRO A 105 -2.48 -6.15 -12.03
N VAL A 106 -2.57 -7.16 -12.90
CA VAL A 106 -1.44 -8.07 -13.16
C VAL A 106 -0.22 -7.23 -13.54
N ASP A 107 0.85 -7.32 -12.74
CA ASP A 107 2.09 -6.59 -12.98
C ASP A 107 2.92 -7.24 -14.10
N VAL A 108 4.05 -6.61 -14.43
CA VAL A 108 4.99 -7.11 -15.45
C VAL A 108 5.62 -8.46 -15.09
N ALA A 109 5.56 -8.87 -13.83
CA ALA A 109 5.95 -10.20 -13.38
C ALA A 109 4.77 -11.19 -13.36
N GLY A 110 3.59 -10.81 -13.84
CA GLY A 110 2.44 -11.72 -13.93
C GLY A 110 1.72 -11.94 -12.60
N TYR A 111 1.83 -11.03 -11.63
CA TYR A 111 1.16 -11.14 -10.33
C TYR A 111 0.12 -10.05 -10.10
N GLU A 112 -1.01 -10.45 -9.53
CA GLU A 112 -1.94 -9.51 -8.90
C GLU A 112 -1.59 -9.44 -7.41
N LYS A 113 -1.46 -8.23 -6.88
CA LYS A 113 -1.18 -7.98 -5.47
C LYS A 113 -2.34 -7.21 -4.86
N ARG A 114 -2.74 -7.62 -3.66
CA ARG A 114 -3.82 -7.00 -2.91
C ARG A 114 -3.35 -6.66 -1.51
N ILE A 115 -3.72 -5.47 -1.06
CA ILE A 115 -3.63 -5.06 0.34
C ILE A 115 -5.03 -4.64 0.77
N ARG A 116 -5.56 -5.28 1.82
CA ARG A 116 -6.75 -4.79 2.54
C ARG A 116 -6.31 -4.21 3.87
N LEU A 117 -6.75 -3.00 4.17
CA LEU A 117 -6.57 -2.33 5.43
C LEU A 117 -7.90 -2.31 6.18
N GLU A 118 -7.86 -2.51 7.49
CA GLU A 118 -9.00 -2.36 8.39
C GLU A 118 -8.54 -1.69 9.68
N LEU A 119 -9.12 -0.53 10.00
CA LEU A 119 -8.80 0.21 11.21
C LEU A 119 -9.83 -0.14 12.29
N ALA A 120 -9.36 -0.51 13.48
CA ALA A 120 -10.24 -0.74 14.62
C ALA A 120 -11.03 0.53 14.96
N PRO A 121 -12.25 0.43 15.52
CA PRO A 121 -13.05 1.61 15.90
C PRO A 121 -12.37 2.51 16.93
N GLU A 122 -11.46 1.96 17.73
CA GLU A 122 -10.72 2.68 18.78
C GLU A 122 -9.28 2.16 18.88
N GLY A 123 -8.39 2.96 19.49
CA GLY A 123 -6.98 2.61 19.68
C GLY A 123 -6.15 2.69 18.40
N SER A 124 -5.00 2.03 18.35
CA SER A 124 -4.06 2.16 17.24
C SER A 124 -4.05 0.97 16.27
N ASN A 125 -4.89 -0.05 16.47
CA ASN A 125 -4.78 -1.28 15.70
C ASN A 125 -5.24 -1.11 14.23
N LEU A 126 -4.29 -1.22 13.31
CA LEU A 126 -4.51 -1.29 11.86
C LEU A 126 -4.17 -2.70 11.37
N SER A 127 -5.19 -3.47 10.97
CA SER A 127 -4.99 -4.78 10.37
C SER A 127 -4.68 -4.65 8.88
N VAL A 128 -3.66 -5.37 8.41
CA VAL A 128 -3.24 -5.38 7.01
C VAL A 128 -3.23 -6.82 6.50
N HIS A 129 -4.05 -7.10 5.48
CA HIS A 129 -4.14 -8.41 4.85
C HIS A 129 -3.55 -8.38 3.45
N HIS A 130 -2.55 -9.22 3.21
CA HIS A 130 -1.88 -9.37 1.92
C HIS A 130 -2.42 -10.57 1.15
N ARG A 131 -2.56 -10.42 -0.16
CA ARG A 131 -2.80 -11.54 -1.07
C ARG A 131 -1.99 -11.33 -2.35
N VAL A 132 -1.36 -12.41 -2.81
CA VAL A 132 -0.72 -12.48 -4.12
C VAL A 132 -1.43 -13.57 -4.91
N THR A 133 -1.86 -13.26 -6.12
CA THR A 133 -2.45 -14.21 -7.05
C THR A 133 -1.49 -14.42 -8.22
N ASN A 134 -1.19 -15.69 -8.52
CA ASN A 134 -0.42 -16.05 -9.70
C ASN A 134 -1.29 -15.91 -10.96
N GLY A 135 -1.00 -14.90 -11.79
CA GLY A 135 -1.65 -14.67 -13.08
C GLY A 135 -0.95 -15.38 -14.25
N ARG A 136 0.13 -16.13 -14.00
CA ARG A 136 0.87 -16.88 -15.02
C ARG A 136 0.16 -18.19 -15.37
N ALA A 137 0.43 -18.72 -16.56
CA ALA A 137 -0.07 -20.02 -17.01
C ALA A 137 0.60 -21.22 -16.29
N SER A 138 1.72 -20.99 -15.60
CA SER A 138 2.52 -22.01 -14.93
C SER A 138 2.39 -21.92 -13.41
N THR A 139 2.54 -23.05 -12.72
CA THR A 139 2.75 -23.07 -11.27
C THR A 139 4.04 -22.34 -10.91
N VAL A 140 4.03 -21.65 -9.77
CA VAL A 140 5.18 -20.92 -9.22
C VAL A 140 5.35 -21.24 -7.75
N GLU A 141 6.58 -21.13 -7.26
CA GLU A 141 6.91 -21.19 -5.83
C GLU A 141 7.25 -19.77 -5.38
N ILE A 142 6.38 -19.19 -4.55
CA ILE A 142 6.49 -17.79 -4.10
C ILE A 142 5.96 -17.63 -2.68
N ALA A 143 6.36 -16.54 -2.02
CA ALA A 143 5.72 -16.09 -0.79
C ALA A 143 5.35 -14.60 -0.85
N PRO A 144 4.17 -14.19 -0.38
CA PRO A 144 3.86 -12.79 -0.13
C PRO A 144 4.83 -12.21 0.91
N TRP A 145 5.42 -11.05 0.62
CA TRP A 145 6.34 -10.37 1.53
C TRP A 145 5.88 -8.93 1.77
N GLY A 146 5.30 -8.67 2.95
CA GLY A 146 4.98 -7.32 3.39
C GLY A 146 6.24 -6.61 3.91
N ILE A 147 6.58 -5.47 3.33
CA ILE A 147 7.74 -4.67 3.75
C ILE A 147 7.25 -3.39 4.37
N THR A 148 7.70 -3.10 5.58
CA THR A 148 7.45 -1.84 6.30
C THR A 148 8.77 -1.12 6.54
N ALA A 149 9.02 -0.06 5.77
CA ALA A 149 10.06 0.90 6.02
C ALA A 149 9.54 1.99 6.97
N VAL A 150 10.25 2.18 8.07
CA VAL A 150 9.95 3.19 9.10
C VAL A 150 11.04 4.25 9.11
N ASN A 151 10.71 5.45 9.58
CA ASN A 151 11.72 6.45 9.87
C ASN A 151 12.64 5.94 10.99
N GLY A 152 13.95 6.22 10.86
CA GLY A 152 14.91 5.94 11.92
C GLY A 152 14.68 6.84 13.14
N PRO A 153 15.18 6.45 14.32
CA PRO A 153 15.19 7.30 15.51
C PRO A 153 16.07 8.54 15.35
#